data_AF-A0A2K5QDS9-F1
#
_entry.id   AF-A0A2K5QDS9-F1
#
_cell.length_a   1.000
_cell.length_b   1.000
_cell.length_c   1.000
_cell.angle_alpha   90.00
_cell.angle_beta   90.00
_cell.angle_gamma   90.00
#
_symmetry.space_group_name_H-M   'P 1'
#
loop_
_entity.id
_entity.type
_entity.pdbx_description
1 polymer ?
#
loop_
_entity_poly.entity_id
_entity_poly.type
_entity_poly.pdbx_seq_one_letter_code
_entity_poly.pdbx_strand_id
1 'polypeptide(L)'
;LTSSLPYFIFNPLSMFVLLKGATKEQSFKIGQEIAEAVTATNPKPVKLKFEKVYLPCVLQTKKRYVGYMYETLDQKDPVFDAKGIETVRRDSCPAVSKILERSLKLLFETRDISLIKQYVQRQCMKLLEGKASIQDFIFAKEYRGSFSYKPGACVPALELTRKMLTYDRRSEPQVGERVPYVIIYGAPGVPLIQLVRRPVEVLQDPTLRLNATYYITKQILPPLARIFSLIGIDVFSWYHELPRTGLIAALFHYESKADHLS
;
A
#
# COMPACT_ATOMS: atom_id res chain seq x y z
N LEU A 1 34.18 4.42 -17.08
CA LEU A 1 34.42 4.06 -18.49
C LEU A 1 33.09 3.66 -19.11
N THR A 2 32.66 4.47 -20.09
CA THR A 2 31.68 4.19 -21.16
C THR A 2 30.29 3.64 -20.81
N SER A 3 29.34 4.54 -20.60
CA SER A 3 28.11 4.59 -21.43
C SER A 3 27.33 5.88 -21.11
N SER A 4 27.55 6.89 -21.94
CA SER A 4 26.88 8.20 -21.98
C SER A 4 25.47 8.11 -22.57
N LEU A 5 24.72 7.04 -22.27
CA LEU A 5 23.36 6.85 -22.74
C LEU A 5 22.40 6.98 -21.56
N PRO A 6 21.32 7.77 -21.68
CA PRO A 6 20.27 7.78 -20.69
C PRO A 6 19.64 6.37 -20.64
N TYR A 7 19.44 5.85 -19.43
CA TYR A 7 18.73 4.58 -19.28
C TYR A 7 17.27 4.79 -19.68
N PHE A 8 16.79 4.00 -20.64
CA PHE A 8 15.41 4.03 -21.10
C PHE A 8 14.59 2.95 -20.39
N ILE A 9 13.56 3.35 -19.64
CA ILE A 9 12.59 2.39 -19.07
C ILE A 9 11.30 2.49 -19.86
N PHE A 10 10.96 1.40 -20.55
CA PHE A 10 9.82 1.33 -21.47
C PHE A 10 8.54 0.86 -20.78
N ASN A 11 7.50 1.67 -20.90
CA ASN A 11 6.09 1.26 -20.81
C ASN A 11 5.53 1.26 -22.25
N PRO A 12 4.48 0.49 -22.61
CA PRO A 12 4.11 0.22 -24.01
C PRO A 12 3.97 1.45 -24.93
N LEU A 13 3.65 2.62 -24.37
CA LEU A 13 3.49 3.88 -25.09
C LEU A 13 4.23 5.07 -24.43
N SER A 14 5.04 4.81 -23.40
CA SER A 14 5.79 5.87 -22.71
C SER A 14 7.22 5.46 -22.39
N MET A 15 8.11 6.44 -22.43
CA MET A 15 9.55 6.27 -22.26
C MET A 15 10.01 7.13 -21.10
N PHE A 16 10.72 6.52 -20.15
CA PHE A 16 11.43 7.25 -19.10
C PHE A 16 12.89 7.38 -19.51
N VAL A 17 13.43 8.59 -19.42
CA VAL A 17 14.81 8.92 -19.80
C VAL A 17 15.54 9.41 -18.56
N LEU A 18 16.54 8.66 -18.08
CA LEU A 18 17.34 9.09 -16.92
C LEU A 18 18.43 10.09 -17.35
N LEU A 19 18.30 11.34 -16.91
CA LEU A 19 19.30 12.39 -17.09
C LEU A 19 20.14 12.55 -15.81
N LYS A 20 21.32 11.93 -15.77
CA LYS A 20 22.19 11.95 -14.58
C LYS A 20 22.76 13.35 -14.35
N GLY A 21 22.52 13.91 -13.17
CA GLY A 21 23.08 15.20 -12.75
C GLY A 21 22.44 16.43 -13.41
N ALA A 22 21.40 16.25 -14.22
CA ALA A 22 20.70 17.37 -14.85
C ALA A 22 19.80 18.09 -13.84
N THR A 23 19.71 19.42 -13.97
CA THR A 23 18.73 20.21 -13.22
C THR A 23 17.32 20.01 -13.80
N LYS A 24 16.30 20.50 -13.08
CA LYS A 24 14.92 20.51 -13.58
C LYS A 24 14.85 21.22 -14.93
N GLU A 25 15.48 22.38 -15.04
CA GLU A 25 15.47 23.24 -16.23
C GLU A 25 16.11 22.56 -17.43
N GLN A 26 17.29 21.96 -17.21
CA GLN A 26 17.98 21.17 -18.23
C GLN A 26 17.14 19.96 -18.66
N SER A 27 16.47 19.30 -17.71
CA SER A 27 15.65 18.13 -18.00
C SER A 27 14.45 18.44 -18.89
N PHE A 28 13.78 19.59 -18.67
CA PHE A 28 12.71 20.06 -19.54
C PHE A 28 13.23 20.39 -20.95
N LYS A 29 14.36 21.10 -21.05
CA LYS A 29 14.97 21.44 -22.34
C LYS A 29 15.34 20.20 -23.15
N ILE A 30 16.07 19.27 -22.54
CA ILE A 30 16.50 18.01 -23.18
C ILE A 30 15.29 17.16 -23.56
N GLY A 31 14.27 17.08 -22.68
CA GLY A 31 13.05 16.32 -22.96
C GLY A 31 12.29 16.84 -24.18
N GLN A 32 12.23 18.16 -24.35
CA GLN A 32 11.61 18.80 -25.50
C GLN A 32 12.42 18.56 -26.79
N GLU A 33 13.75 18.70 -26.73
CA GLU A 33 14.65 18.42 -27.87
C GLU A 33 14.52 16.97 -28.35
N ILE A 34 14.45 16.01 -27.42
CA ILE A 34 14.22 14.59 -27.75
C ILE A 34 12.86 14.40 -28.42
N ALA A 35 11.79 15.00 -27.88
CA ALA A 35 10.45 14.87 -28.44
C ALA A 35 10.35 15.43 -29.87
N GLU A 36 11.00 16.56 -30.14
CA GLU A 36 11.04 17.20 -31.46
C GLU A 36 11.85 16.36 -32.45
N ALA A 37 13.06 15.92 -32.08
CA ALA A 37 13.92 15.12 -32.94
C ALA A 37 13.26 13.77 -33.33
N VAL A 38 12.65 13.09 -32.36
CA VAL A 38 11.93 11.83 -32.62
C VAL A 38 10.69 12.08 -33.48
N THR A 39 9.93 13.14 -33.22
CA THR A 39 8.75 13.48 -34.04
C THR A 39 9.15 13.79 -35.49
N ALA A 40 10.24 14.52 -35.71
CA ALA A 40 10.73 14.86 -37.05
C ALA A 40 11.19 13.63 -37.85
N THR A 41 11.65 12.58 -37.16
CA THR A 41 12.11 11.33 -37.79
C THR A 41 10.95 10.39 -38.15
N ASN A 42 9.73 10.67 -37.69
CA ASN A 42 8.55 9.82 -37.91
C ASN A 42 7.55 10.46 -38.89
N PRO A 43 6.83 9.66 -39.69
CA PRO A 43 5.81 10.16 -40.60
C PRO A 43 4.59 10.70 -39.85
N LYS A 44 3.94 11.73 -40.40
CA LYS A 44 2.66 12.22 -39.87
C LYS A 44 1.60 11.10 -39.91
N PRO A 45 0.74 10.94 -38.89
CA PRO A 45 0.52 11.82 -37.73
C PRO A 45 1.28 11.42 -36.45
N VAL A 46 2.31 10.57 -36.54
CA VAL A 46 3.05 10.08 -35.36
C VAL A 46 3.82 11.23 -34.71
N LYS A 47 3.52 11.51 -33.44
CA LYS A 47 4.18 12.58 -32.65
C LYS A 47 4.54 12.07 -31.27
N LEU A 48 5.79 12.28 -30.86
CA LEU A 48 6.21 12.10 -29.48
C LEU A 48 5.92 13.40 -28.71
N LYS A 49 5.19 13.31 -27.60
CA LYS A 49 4.89 14.44 -26.73
C LYS A 49 5.71 14.32 -25.45
N PHE A 50 6.50 15.34 -25.14
CA PHE A 50 7.05 15.51 -23.80
C PHE A 50 5.94 15.91 -22.83
N GLU A 51 5.80 15.19 -21.72
CA GLU A 51 4.68 15.37 -20.79
C GLU A 51 5.10 15.96 -19.44
N LYS A 52 6.15 15.42 -18.80
CA LYS A 52 6.54 15.80 -17.43
C LYS A 52 7.96 15.34 -17.07
N VAL A 53 8.52 15.98 -16.05
CA VAL A 53 9.75 15.57 -15.36
C VAL A 53 9.41 14.97 -13.99
N TYR A 54 10.04 13.86 -13.62
CA TYR A 54 9.96 13.32 -12.26
C TYR A 54 11.22 13.64 -11.47
N LEU A 55 11.09 14.31 -10.31
CA LEU A 55 12.19 14.68 -9.44
C LEU A 55 11.73 14.87 -7.98
N PRO A 56 12.09 13.99 -7.03
CA PRO A 56 12.64 12.63 -7.20
C PRO A 56 11.56 11.61 -7.62
N CYS A 57 12.00 10.39 -7.97
CA CYS A 57 11.10 9.25 -8.20
C CYS A 57 11.72 7.90 -7.84
N VAL A 58 10.84 6.91 -7.70
CA VAL A 58 11.15 5.49 -7.50
C VAL A 58 10.41 4.68 -8.55
N LEU A 59 11.15 3.86 -9.28
CA LEU A 59 10.64 2.94 -10.29
C LEU A 59 10.77 1.52 -9.74
N GLN A 60 9.65 0.88 -9.42
CA GLN A 60 9.64 -0.44 -8.79
C GLN A 60 9.61 -1.55 -9.84
N THR A 61 8.55 -1.59 -10.65
CA THR A 61 8.41 -2.53 -11.77
C THR A 61 7.56 -1.89 -12.89
N LYS A 62 7.34 -2.62 -13.99
CA LYS A 62 6.45 -2.16 -15.07
C LYS A 62 5.09 -1.75 -14.51
N LYS A 63 4.64 -0.54 -14.86
CA LYS A 63 3.39 0.08 -14.37
C LYS A 63 3.33 0.30 -12.85
N ARG A 64 4.46 0.24 -12.13
CA ARG A 64 4.57 0.50 -10.69
C ARG A 64 5.68 1.50 -10.41
N TYR A 65 5.32 2.76 -10.26
CA TYR A 65 6.25 3.86 -10.01
C TYR A 65 5.58 4.98 -9.23
N VAL A 66 6.40 5.79 -8.57
CA VAL A 66 5.96 6.94 -7.79
C VAL A 66 7.02 8.03 -7.81
N GLY A 67 6.60 9.29 -7.85
CA GLY A 67 7.51 10.41 -7.82
C GLY A 67 6.81 11.73 -7.70
N TYR A 68 7.60 12.76 -7.46
CA TYR A 68 7.19 14.14 -7.59
C TYR A 68 7.29 14.55 -9.05
N MET A 69 6.16 14.89 -9.66
CA MET A 69 6.09 15.29 -11.06
C MET A 69 5.97 16.81 -11.19
N TYR A 70 6.64 17.31 -12.21
CA TYR A 70 6.57 18.68 -12.70
C TYR A 70 6.09 18.65 -14.14
N GLU A 71 4.98 19.33 -14.44
CA GLU A 71 4.42 19.43 -15.79
C GLU A 71 4.96 20.66 -16.52
N THR A 72 5.34 21.70 -15.78
CA THR A 72 5.92 22.93 -16.33
C THR A 72 7.19 23.34 -15.59
N LEU A 73 8.01 24.16 -16.26
CA LEU A 73 9.23 24.73 -15.68
C LEU A 73 8.92 25.65 -14.49
N ASP A 74 7.88 26.46 -14.61
CA ASP A 74 7.50 27.47 -13.61
C ASP A 74 6.81 26.86 -12.39
N GLN A 75 6.44 25.59 -12.45
CA GLN A 75 5.87 24.86 -11.32
C GLN A 75 6.90 24.77 -10.18
N LYS A 76 6.58 25.43 -9.07
CA LYS A 76 7.38 25.42 -7.83
C LYS A 76 7.15 24.14 -7.03
N ASP A 77 5.89 23.85 -6.73
CA ASP A 77 5.51 22.71 -5.91
C ASP A 77 5.25 21.47 -6.76
N PRO A 78 5.89 20.33 -6.47
CA PRO A 78 5.63 19.11 -7.21
C PRO A 78 4.25 18.52 -6.92
N VAL A 79 3.73 17.75 -7.87
CA VAL A 79 2.55 16.89 -7.64
C VAL A 79 3.01 15.47 -7.33
N PHE A 80 2.50 14.90 -6.24
CA PHE A 80 2.73 13.49 -5.92
C PHE A 80 1.97 12.59 -6.89
N ASP A 81 2.69 11.93 -7.80
CA ASP A 81 2.11 11.01 -8.76
C ASP A 81 2.55 9.58 -8.48
N ALA A 82 1.55 8.70 -8.34
CA ALA A 82 1.71 7.30 -8.00
C ALA A 82 0.93 6.44 -8.99
N LYS A 83 1.61 5.51 -9.66
CA LYS A 83 1.00 4.58 -10.62
C LYS A 83 1.23 3.15 -10.16
N GLY A 84 0.13 2.39 -10.00
CA GLY A 84 0.14 0.95 -9.71
C GLY A 84 0.71 0.51 -8.36
N ILE A 85 1.19 1.45 -7.54
CA ILE A 85 1.60 1.20 -6.15
C ILE A 85 0.38 1.20 -5.21
N GLU A 86 0.57 0.70 -3.99
CA GLU A 86 -0.51 0.49 -3.01
C GLU A 86 -1.22 1.76 -2.56
N THR A 87 -0.65 2.95 -2.78
CA THR A 87 -1.34 4.21 -2.48
C THR A 87 -2.58 4.44 -3.33
N VAL A 88 -2.63 3.90 -4.56
CA VAL A 88 -3.75 4.07 -5.50
C VAL A 88 -4.60 2.81 -5.68
N ARG A 89 -4.26 1.72 -4.99
CA ARG A 89 -5.00 0.46 -5.07
C ARG A 89 -6.04 0.38 -3.96
N ARG A 90 -7.24 -0.10 -4.31
CA ARG A 90 -8.35 -0.30 -3.36
C ARG A 90 -8.35 -1.70 -2.72
N ASP A 91 -7.36 -2.53 -3.02
CA ASP A 91 -7.29 -3.91 -2.55
C ASP A 91 -6.78 -4.03 -1.10
N SER A 92 -6.07 -3.00 -0.61
CA SER A 92 -5.48 -2.93 0.74
C SER A 92 -6.32 -2.04 1.67
N CYS A 93 -6.08 -2.16 2.98
CA CYS A 93 -6.69 -1.24 3.94
C CYS A 93 -6.10 0.18 3.84
N PRO A 94 -6.89 1.23 4.18
CA PRO A 94 -6.45 2.63 4.07
C PRO A 94 -5.14 2.95 4.81
N ALA A 95 -4.86 2.27 5.93
CA ALA A 95 -3.62 2.41 6.68
C ALA A 95 -2.39 2.18 5.81
N VAL A 96 -2.41 1.16 4.94
CA VAL A 96 -1.28 0.84 4.05
C VAL A 96 -0.99 2.02 3.13
N SER A 97 -2.03 2.54 2.46
CA SER A 97 -1.89 3.66 1.52
C SER A 97 -1.40 4.92 2.24
N LYS A 98 -1.96 5.26 3.40
CA LYS A 98 -1.57 6.44 4.21
C LYS A 98 -0.13 6.36 4.71
N ILE A 99 0.27 5.22 5.27
CA ILE A 99 1.62 5.00 5.81
C ILE A 99 2.65 5.01 4.67
N LEU A 100 2.36 4.34 3.56
CA LEU A 100 3.24 4.28 2.40
C LEU A 100 3.42 5.67 1.77
N GLU A 101 2.33 6.40 1.53
CA GLU A 101 2.38 7.74 0.97
C GLU A 101 3.19 8.69 1.86
N ARG A 102 2.94 8.69 3.17
CA ARG A 102 3.70 9.54 4.09
C ARG A 102 5.17 9.16 4.15
N SER A 103 5.50 7.87 4.11
CA SER A 103 6.89 7.40 4.10
C SER A 103 7.62 7.82 2.81
N LEU A 104 6.94 7.79 1.66
CA LEU A 104 7.47 8.26 0.38
C LEU A 104 7.66 9.77 0.34
N LYS A 105 6.70 10.54 0.87
CA LYS A 105 6.84 12.00 0.99
C LYS A 105 8.03 12.39 1.86
N LEU A 106 8.19 11.73 3.02
CA LEU A 106 9.37 11.91 3.87
C LEU A 106 10.67 11.58 3.12
N LEU A 107 10.71 10.46 2.39
CA LEU A 107 11.87 10.10 1.57
C LEU A 107 12.22 11.17 0.53
N PHE A 108 11.21 11.74 -0.13
CA PHE A 108 11.41 12.74 -1.18
C PHE A 108 11.79 14.12 -0.65
N GLU A 109 11.26 14.50 0.52
CA GLU A 109 11.48 15.81 1.13
C GLU A 109 12.78 15.87 1.93
N THR A 110 13.03 14.91 2.82
CA THR A 110 14.14 14.97 3.78
C THR A 110 15.33 14.12 3.38
N ARG A 111 15.08 13.04 2.62
CA ARG A 111 16.07 11.97 2.33
C ARG A 111 16.69 11.34 3.59
N ASP A 112 16.05 11.53 4.75
CA ASP A 112 16.52 11.00 6.03
C ASP A 112 15.76 9.70 6.37
N ILE A 113 16.48 8.59 6.28
CA ILE A 113 15.99 7.24 6.58
C ILE A 113 15.58 7.12 8.06
N SER A 114 16.25 7.84 8.96
CA SER A 114 16.01 7.78 10.40
C SER A 114 14.61 8.29 10.73
N LEU A 115 14.19 9.40 10.10
CA LEU A 115 12.85 9.96 10.27
C LEU A 115 11.76 9.00 9.76
N ILE A 116 12.02 8.33 8.64
CA ILE A 116 11.11 7.33 8.07
C ILE A 116 10.99 6.13 9.02
N LYS A 117 12.12 5.62 9.51
CA LYS A 117 12.16 4.51 10.47
C LYS A 117 11.35 4.83 11.71
N GLN A 118 11.59 5.99 12.33
CA GLN A 118 10.84 6.45 13.50
C GLN A 118 9.34 6.57 13.23
N TYR A 119 8.96 7.09 12.05
CA TYR A 119 7.56 7.19 11.65
C TYR A 119 6.92 5.80 11.54
N VAL A 120 7.53 4.86 10.80
CA VAL A 120 7.00 3.50 10.60
C VAL A 120 6.91 2.76 11.93
N GLN A 121 7.93 2.84 12.78
CA GLN A 121 7.94 2.24 14.11
C GLN A 121 6.81 2.79 14.99
N ARG A 122 6.57 4.10 14.97
CA ARG A 122 5.46 4.74 15.69
C ARG A 122 4.09 4.24 15.21
N GLN A 123 3.90 4.07 13.90
CA GLN A 123 2.64 3.53 13.36
C GLN A 123 2.44 2.06 13.77
N CYS A 124 3.51 1.26 13.76
CA CYS A 124 3.46 -0.13 14.23
C CYS A 124 3.09 -0.20 15.73
N MET A 125 3.74 0.62 16.57
CA MET A 125 3.44 0.70 18.00
C MET A 125 2.01 1.15 18.27
N LYS A 126 1.51 2.17 17.56
CA LYS A 126 0.12 2.64 17.68
C LYS A 126 -0.90 1.50 17.45
N LEU A 127 -0.61 0.62 16.50
CA LEU A 127 -1.46 -0.54 16.19
C LEU A 127 -1.30 -1.66 17.23
N LEU A 128 -0.08 -1.96 17.68
CA LEU A 128 0.18 -2.94 18.74
C LEU A 128 -0.50 -2.55 20.06
N GLU A 129 -0.47 -1.26 20.41
CA GLU A 129 -1.12 -0.70 21.60
C GLU A 129 -2.65 -0.65 21.48
N GLY A 130 -3.23 -0.95 20.31
CA GLY A 130 -4.67 -0.86 20.08
C GLY A 130 -5.21 0.58 19.99
N LYS A 131 -4.34 1.59 19.85
CA LYS A 131 -4.70 3.02 19.73
C LYS A 131 -5.01 3.43 18.28
N ALA A 132 -4.99 2.49 17.34
CA ALA A 132 -5.22 2.76 15.94
C ALA A 132 -6.73 2.69 15.61
N SER A 133 -7.21 3.60 14.76
CA SER A 133 -8.62 3.64 14.36
C SER A 133 -8.97 2.45 13.50
N ILE A 134 -10.03 1.71 13.86
CA ILE A 134 -10.50 0.54 13.10
C ILE A 134 -10.78 0.89 11.64
N GLN A 135 -11.28 2.10 11.37
CA GLN A 135 -11.61 2.56 10.02
C GLN A 135 -10.43 2.46 9.04
N ASP A 136 -9.21 2.68 9.53
CA ASP A 136 -8.00 2.61 8.70
C ASP A 136 -7.60 1.15 8.35
N PHE A 137 -8.20 0.16 9.02
CA PHE A 137 -7.89 -1.27 8.87
C PHE A 137 -9.01 -2.08 8.21
N ILE A 138 -10.09 -1.42 7.80
CA ILE A 138 -11.19 -2.05 7.06
C ILE A 138 -10.73 -2.37 5.64
N PHE A 139 -10.82 -3.64 5.27
CA PHE A 139 -10.74 -4.08 3.88
C PHE A 139 -12.12 -4.05 3.25
N ALA A 140 -12.18 -3.98 1.92
CA ALA A 140 -13.43 -4.06 1.18
C ALA A 140 -13.29 -4.96 -0.05
N LYS A 141 -13.92 -6.14 -0.02
CA LYS A 141 -13.85 -7.12 -1.11
C LYS A 141 -15.17 -7.19 -1.84
N GLU A 142 -15.09 -7.16 -3.17
CA GLU A 142 -16.25 -7.30 -4.05
C GLU A 142 -16.90 -8.68 -3.89
N TYR A 143 -18.22 -8.67 -3.70
CA TYR A 143 -19.07 -9.85 -3.68
C TYR A 143 -19.55 -10.16 -5.09
N ARG A 144 -19.27 -11.38 -5.57
CA ARG A 144 -19.61 -11.81 -6.93
C ARG A 144 -20.90 -12.62 -7.02
N GLY A 145 -21.66 -12.74 -5.93
CA GLY A 145 -22.84 -13.61 -5.84
C GLY A 145 -22.50 -15.05 -5.44
N SER A 146 -23.37 -15.67 -4.66
CA SER A 146 -23.15 -17.01 -4.05
C SER A 146 -22.76 -18.08 -5.07
N PHE A 147 -23.39 -18.07 -6.25
CA PHE A 147 -23.23 -19.10 -7.29
C PHE A 147 -22.03 -18.90 -8.22
N SER A 148 -21.37 -17.73 -8.20
CA SER A 148 -20.22 -17.46 -9.09
C SER A 148 -18.89 -17.97 -8.53
N TYR A 149 -18.87 -18.36 -7.25
CA TYR A 149 -17.67 -18.87 -6.60
C TYR A 149 -17.52 -20.37 -6.80
N LYS A 150 -16.27 -20.82 -6.98
CA LYS A 150 -15.95 -22.25 -7.02
C LYS A 150 -16.28 -22.92 -5.68
N PRO A 151 -16.67 -24.21 -5.67
CA PRO A 151 -16.80 -24.98 -4.43
C PRO A 151 -15.52 -24.88 -3.59
N GLY A 152 -15.66 -24.58 -2.29
CA GLY A 152 -14.51 -24.39 -1.38
C GLY A 152 -13.79 -23.03 -1.46
N ALA A 153 -14.30 -22.07 -2.23
CA ALA A 153 -13.69 -20.74 -2.31
C ALA A 153 -13.63 -20.04 -0.92
N CYS A 154 -12.42 -19.70 -0.48
CA CYS A 154 -12.14 -19.00 0.76
C CYS A 154 -12.04 -17.48 0.52
N VAL A 155 -13.17 -16.84 0.23
CA VAL A 155 -13.24 -15.39 -0.02
C VAL A 155 -13.89 -14.70 1.18
N PRO A 156 -13.26 -13.67 1.79
CA PRO A 156 -13.81 -12.98 2.96
C PRO A 156 -15.24 -12.48 2.78
N ALA A 157 -15.56 -11.89 1.62
CA ALA A 157 -16.91 -11.42 1.30
C ALA A 157 -17.93 -12.57 1.33
N LEU A 158 -17.61 -13.70 0.70
CA LEU A 158 -18.48 -14.87 0.65
C LEU A 158 -18.68 -15.49 2.04
N GLU A 159 -17.60 -15.61 2.83
CA GLU A 159 -17.66 -16.18 4.17
C GLU A 159 -18.53 -15.34 5.10
N LEU A 160 -18.37 -14.01 5.05
CA LEU A 160 -19.21 -13.09 5.81
C LEU A 160 -20.66 -13.17 5.35
N THR A 161 -20.93 -13.18 4.04
CA THR A 161 -22.30 -13.32 3.53
C THR A 161 -22.96 -14.61 4.01
N ARG A 162 -22.26 -15.75 3.97
CA ARG A 162 -22.79 -17.02 4.50
C ARG A 162 -23.20 -16.90 5.97
N LYS A 163 -22.37 -16.27 6.79
CA LYS A 163 -22.69 -16.01 8.21
C LYS A 163 -23.87 -15.05 8.36
N MET A 164 -23.98 -14.01 7.55
CA MET A 164 -25.13 -13.09 7.65
C MET A 164 -26.44 -13.78 7.27
N LEU A 165 -26.42 -14.63 6.25
CA LEU A 165 -27.58 -15.40 5.78
C LEU A 165 -28.13 -16.41 6.80
N THR A 166 -27.31 -16.90 7.75
CA THR A 166 -27.81 -17.76 8.82
C THR A 166 -28.67 -17.00 9.83
N TYR A 167 -28.45 -15.69 9.98
CA TYR A 167 -29.22 -14.83 10.88
C TYR A 167 -30.39 -14.16 10.14
N ASP A 168 -30.15 -13.61 8.95
CA ASP A 168 -31.16 -12.93 8.14
C ASP A 168 -30.95 -13.23 6.65
N ARG A 169 -31.94 -13.88 6.01
CA ARG A 169 -31.90 -14.21 4.58
C ARG A 169 -31.90 -12.97 3.67
N ARG A 170 -32.35 -11.82 4.15
CA ARG A 170 -32.40 -10.57 3.37
C ARG A 170 -31.09 -9.77 3.42
N SER A 171 -30.12 -10.23 4.20
CA SER A 171 -28.82 -9.58 4.37
C SER A 171 -27.80 -9.89 3.27
N GLU A 172 -28.20 -10.58 2.20
CA GLU A 172 -27.29 -10.89 1.09
C GLU A 172 -26.84 -9.60 0.39
N PRO A 173 -25.52 -9.36 0.25
CA PRO A 173 -25.00 -8.23 -0.52
C PRO A 173 -25.35 -8.37 -2.00
N GLN A 174 -25.43 -7.24 -2.71
CA GLN A 174 -25.63 -7.24 -4.15
C GLN A 174 -24.36 -7.68 -4.89
N VAL A 175 -24.51 -8.22 -6.09
CA VAL A 175 -23.37 -8.55 -6.96
C VAL A 175 -22.64 -7.25 -7.34
N GLY A 176 -21.32 -7.22 -7.11
CA GLY A 176 -20.48 -6.03 -7.27
C GLY A 176 -20.35 -5.20 -5.98
N GLU A 177 -21.14 -5.47 -4.95
CA GLU A 177 -21.07 -4.76 -3.67
C GLU A 177 -19.74 -5.07 -2.97
N ARG A 178 -19.15 -4.05 -2.34
CA ARG A 178 -17.89 -4.14 -1.61
C ARG A 178 -18.19 -4.44 -0.13
N VAL A 179 -18.04 -5.70 0.27
CA VAL A 179 -18.28 -6.14 1.64
C VAL A 179 -17.11 -5.72 2.54
N PRO A 180 -17.33 -4.89 3.58
CA PRO A 180 -16.28 -4.45 4.48
C PRO A 180 -15.96 -5.51 5.54
N TYR A 181 -14.67 -5.69 5.84
CA TYR A 181 -14.24 -6.65 6.85
C TYR A 181 -12.91 -6.28 7.50
N VAL A 182 -12.66 -6.85 8.67
CA VAL A 182 -11.40 -6.74 9.42
C VAL A 182 -10.92 -8.12 9.82
N ILE A 183 -9.63 -8.23 10.16
CA ILE A 183 -9.02 -9.47 10.63
C ILE A 183 -8.66 -9.30 12.10
N ILE A 184 -9.24 -10.15 12.94
CA ILE A 184 -9.03 -10.14 14.39
C ILE A 184 -7.96 -11.14 14.82
N TYR A 185 -7.49 -11.01 16.06
CA TYR A 185 -6.68 -12.04 16.68
C TYR A 185 -7.47 -13.34 16.85
N GLY A 186 -6.76 -14.46 16.82
CA GLY A 186 -7.27 -15.77 17.19
C GLY A 186 -6.13 -16.69 17.58
N ALA A 187 -6.46 -17.91 17.95
CA ALA A 187 -5.48 -18.90 18.37
C ALA A 187 -4.42 -19.16 17.27
N PRO A 188 -3.17 -19.47 17.65
CA PRO A 188 -2.13 -19.85 16.69
C PRO A 188 -2.59 -21.02 15.80
N GLY A 189 -2.32 -20.94 14.50
CA GLY A 189 -2.67 -21.98 13.52
C GLY A 189 -4.09 -21.89 12.96
N VAL A 190 -4.96 -21.01 13.49
CA VAL A 190 -6.30 -20.81 12.93
C VAL A 190 -6.22 -20.17 11.53
N PRO A 191 -6.93 -20.71 10.52
CA PRO A 191 -6.98 -20.13 9.19
C PRO A 191 -7.49 -18.69 9.20
N LEU A 192 -6.82 -17.78 8.46
CA LEU A 192 -7.17 -16.35 8.40
C LEU A 192 -8.64 -16.10 8.05
N ILE A 193 -9.22 -16.95 7.19
CA ILE A 193 -10.63 -16.83 6.77
C ILE A 193 -11.60 -16.93 7.96
N GLN A 194 -11.26 -17.69 8.99
CA GLN A 194 -12.07 -17.82 10.21
C GLN A 194 -11.93 -16.61 11.15
N LEU A 195 -10.85 -15.85 11.01
CA LEU A 195 -10.57 -14.62 11.77
C LEU A 195 -11.16 -13.37 11.11
N VAL A 196 -11.86 -13.51 10.00
CA VAL A 196 -12.58 -12.42 9.35
C VAL A 196 -13.84 -12.09 10.16
N ARG A 197 -14.03 -10.80 10.45
CA ARG A 197 -15.20 -10.24 11.13
C ARG A 197 -15.70 -8.99 10.44
N ARG A 198 -16.97 -8.66 10.64
CA ARG A 198 -17.52 -7.36 10.21
C ARG A 198 -17.02 -6.26 11.16
N PRO A 199 -16.79 -5.03 10.66
CA PRO A 199 -16.39 -3.92 11.53
C PRO A 199 -17.35 -3.67 12.69
N VAL A 200 -18.65 -3.84 12.47
CA VAL A 200 -19.70 -3.66 13.49
C VAL A 200 -19.56 -4.68 14.63
N GLU A 201 -19.22 -5.94 14.32
CA GLU A 201 -19.03 -6.99 15.34
C GLU A 201 -17.86 -6.64 16.27
N VAL A 202 -16.77 -6.10 15.72
CA VAL A 202 -15.60 -5.68 16.49
C VAL A 202 -15.87 -4.42 17.32
N LEU A 203 -16.78 -3.55 16.88
CA LEU A 203 -17.20 -2.37 17.66
C LEU A 203 -18.13 -2.74 18.82
N GLN A 204 -18.93 -3.80 18.66
CA GLN A 204 -19.88 -4.25 19.68
C GLN A 204 -19.22 -5.12 20.75
N ASP A 205 -18.16 -5.86 20.40
CA ASP A 205 -17.47 -6.77 21.31
C ASP A 205 -16.07 -6.24 21.70
N PRO A 206 -15.88 -5.76 22.94
CA PRO A 206 -14.59 -5.22 23.40
C PRO A 206 -13.50 -6.29 23.56
N THR A 207 -13.84 -7.58 23.50
CA THR A 207 -12.86 -8.68 23.54
C THR A 207 -12.18 -8.87 22.18
N LEU A 208 -12.80 -8.43 21.10
CA LEU A 208 -12.27 -8.56 19.76
C LEU A 208 -11.27 -7.45 19.46
N ARG A 209 -10.03 -7.84 19.12
CA ARG A 209 -8.97 -6.90 18.76
C ARG A 209 -8.43 -7.20 17.37
N LEU A 210 -8.09 -6.15 16.63
CA LEU A 210 -7.42 -6.27 15.33
C LEU A 210 -6.12 -7.04 15.46
N ASN A 211 -5.85 -7.94 14.53
CA ASN A 211 -4.61 -8.70 14.48
C ASN A 211 -3.44 -7.80 14.03
N ALA A 212 -2.87 -7.03 14.97
CA ALA A 212 -1.79 -6.10 14.68
C ALA A 212 -0.61 -6.79 13.97
N THR A 213 -0.25 -8.00 14.42
CA THR A 213 0.84 -8.78 13.81
C THR A 213 0.57 -9.06 12.32
N TYR A 214 -0.65 -9.48 11.96
CA TYR A 214 -1.04 -9.71 10.58
C TYR A 214 -0.98 -8.41 9.75
N TYR A 215 -1.58 -7.33 10.23
CA TYR A 215 -1.59 -6.06 9.49
C TYR A 215 -0.18 -5.49 9.31
N ILE A 216 0.68 -5.56 10.32
CA ILE A 216 2.06 -5.07 10.21
C ILE A 216 2.84 -5.93 9.22
N THR A 217 2.92 -7.23 9.46
CA THR A 217 3.82 -8.12 8.71
C THR A 217 3.33 -8.48 7.32
N LYS A 218 2.01 -8.55 7.09
CA LYS A 218 1.43 -8.98 5.81
C LYS A 218 0.85 -7.83 4.98
N GLN A 219 0.62 -6.65 5.57
CA GLN A 219 -0.03 -5.54 4.84
C GLN A 219 0.86 -4.30 4.78
N ILE A 220 1.36 -3.80 5.91
CA ILE A 220 2.09 -2.52 5.99
C ILE A 220 3.55 -2.67 5.53
N LEU A 221 4.28 -3.65 6.08
CA LEU A 221 5.71 -3.81 5.79
C LEU A 221 6.01 -4.25 4.35
N PRO A 222 5.26 -5.18 3.71
CA PRO A 222 5.59 -5.63 2.36
C PRO A 222 5.68 -4.52 1.29
N PRO A 223 4.76 -3.55 1.18
CA PRO A 223 4.90 -2.45 0.23
C PRO A 223 6.07 -1.52 0.55
N LEU A 224 6.32 -1.23 1.83
CA LEU A 224 7.49 -0.45 2.25
C LEU A 224 8.77 -1.18 1.85
N ALA A 225 8.90 -2.47 2.18
CA ALA A 225 10.06 -3.29 1.86
C ALA A 225 10.37 -3.31 0.35
N ARG A 226 9.35 -3.41 -0.51
CA ARG A 226 9.57 -3.38 -1.97
C ARG A 226 10.08 -2.04 -2.52
N ILE A 227 9.91 -0.94 -1.78
CA ILE A 227 10.43 0.38 -2.16
C ILE A 227 11.81 0.58 -1.55
N PHE A 228 11.94 0.35 -0.25
CA PHE A 228 13.17 0.58 0.51
C PHE A 228 14.28 -0.43 0.20
N SER A 229 13.94 -1.63 -0.26
CA SER A 229 14.95 -2.58 -0.78
C SER A 229 15.70 -2.06 -2.00
N LEU A 230 15.11 -1.16 -2.80
CA LEU A 230 15.78 -0.52 -3.94
C LEU A 230 16.94 0.39 -3.50
N ILE A 231 16.93 0.84 -2.24
CA ILE A 231 18.00 1.63 -1.63
C ILE A 231 18.77 0.83 -0.56
N GLY A 232 18.63 -0.50 -0.55
CA GLY A 232 19.42 -1.39 0.32
C GLY A 232 18.96 -1.45 1.79
N ILE A 233 17.72 -1.06 2.08
CA ILE A 233 17.18 -1.01 3.45
C ILE A 233 16.24 -2.19 3.70
N ASP A 234 16.46 -2.90 4.81
CA ASP A 234 15.51 -3.89 5.32
C ASP A 234 14.53 -3.27 6.32
N VAL A 235 13.28 -3.11 5.90
CA VAL A 235 12.19 -2.53 6.71
C VAL A 235 11.70 -3.53 7.77
N PHE A 236 11.88 -4.85 7.56
CA PHE A 236 11.43 -5.84 8.55
C PHE A 236 12.28 -5.78 9.83
N SER A 237 13.57 -5.48 9.70
CA SER A 237 14.45 -5.21 10.85
C SER A 237 13.88 -4.14 11.79
N TRP A 238 13.27 -3.07 11.25
CA TRP A 238 12.71 -1.98 12.06
C TRP A 238 11.57 -2.44 12.97
N TYR A 239 10.81 -3.44 12.53
CA TYR A 239 9.75 -4.05 13.35
C TYR A 239 10.33 -4.99 14.40
N HIS A 240 11.38 -5.74 14.07
CA HIS A 240 12.04 -6.66 15.01
C HIS A 240 12.78 -5.95 16.15
N GLU A 241 13.24 -4.72 15.92
CA GLU A 241 13.84 -3.86 16.93
C GLU A 241 12.84 -3.28 17.95
N LEU A 242 11.53 -3.33 17.65
CA LEU A 242 10.53 -2.81 18.58
C LEU A 242 10.50 -3.64 19.87
N PRO A 243 10.34 -2.98 21.04
CA PRO A 243 10.23 -3.68 22.31
C PRO A 243 9.02 -4.63 22.27
N ARG A 244 9.27 -5.93 22.43
CA ARG A 244 8.26 -7.00 22.35
C ARG A 244 7.22 -6.98 23.47
N THR A 245 7.34 -6.04 24.42
CA THR A 245 6.44 -5.86 25.57
C THR A 245 4.97 -5.73 25.15
N GLY A 246 4.67 -5.20 23.96
CA GLY A 246 3.30 -5.13 23.44
C GLY A 246 2.68 -6.47 23.02
N LEU A 247 3.49 -7.44 22.58
CA LEU A 247 3.01 -8.77 22.19
C LEU A 247 2.64 -9.61 23.42
N ILE A 248 3.45 -9.49 24.46
CA ILE A 248 3.30 -10.19 25.74
C ILE A 248 2.10 -9.63 26.52
N ALA A 249 1.91 -8.31 26.56
CA ALA A 249 0.74 -7.71 27.20
C ALA A 249 -0.59 -8.09 26.52
N ALA A 250 -0.60 -8.24 25.18
CA ALA A 250 -1.80 -8.67 24.46
C ALA A 250 -2.15 -10.14 24.69
N LEU A 251 -1.15 -11.01 24.88
CA LEU A 251 -1.32 -12.42 25.21
C LEU A 251 -1.78 -12.61 26.68
N PHE A 252 -1.14 -11.94 27.63
CA PHE A 252 -1.53 -12.02 29.05
C PHE A 252 -2.93 -11.46 29.33
N HIS A 253 -3.39 -10.46 28.57
CA HIS A 253 -4.76 -9.96 28.71
C HIS A 253 -5.83 -10.93 28.17
N TYR A 254 -5.45 -11.86 27.28
CA TYR A 254 -6.35 -12.89 26.76
C TYR A 254 -6.43 -14.07 27.73
N GLU A 255 -5.30 -14.51 28.28
CA GLU A 255 -5.24 -15.59 29.29
C GLU A 255 -5.95 -15.18 30.58
N SER A 256 -5.70 -13.97 31.11
CA SER A 256 -6.32 -13.51 32.36
C SER A 256 -7.84 -13.29 32.29
N LYS A 257 -8.44 -13.24 31.10
CA LYS A 257 -9.91 -13.13 30.92
C LYS A 257 -10.59 -14.46 30.64
N ALA A 258 -9.87 -15.46 30.11
CA ALA A 258 -10.40 -16.81 29.93
C ALA A 258 -10.63 -17.50 31.28
N ASP A 259 -9.76 -17.24 32.26
CA ASP A 259 -9.85 -17.84 33.61
C ASP A 259 -11.02 -17.31 34.47
N HIS A 260 -11.65 -16.20 34.06
CA HIS A 260 -12.84 -15.64 34.74
C HIS A 260 -14.18 -16.11 34.16
N LEU A 261 -14.15 -16.99 33.15
CA LEU A 261 -15.35 -17.56 32.49
C LEU A 261 -15.42 -19.10 32.63
N SER A 262 -14.64 -19.66 33.55
CA SER A 262 -14.65 -21.08 33.95
C SER A 262 -15.14 -21.28 35.38
#